data_AF-A0A429X8E7-F1
#
_entry.id   AF-A0A429X8E7-F1
#
_cell.length_a   1.000
_cell.length_b   1.000
_cell.length_c   1.000
_cell.angle_alpha   90.00
_cell.angle_beta   90.00
_cell.angle_gamma   90.00
#
_symmetry.space_group_name_H-M   'P 1'
#
loop_
_entity.id
_entity.type
_entity.pdbx_description
1 polymer ?
#
loop_
_entity_poly.entity_id
_entity_poly.type
_entity_poly.pdbx_seq_one_letter_code
_entity_poly.pdbx_strand_id
1 'polypeptide(L)'
;MEIETYRDNPDGKYVKVFFSVENGNVTGVTIGNQAIPVEQGFQFFVEPHIALQIDKCEMYMDGFTPRLRVKEGEEIEVPDEKEKRIRELEEELERLKNEAE
;
A
#
# COMPACT_ATOMS: atom_id res chain seq x y z
N MET A 1 8.85 -8.89 9.32
CA MET A 1 8.91 -9.16 7.87
C MET A 1 8.97 -7.82 7.14
N GLU A 2 9.90 -7.62 6.20
CA GLU A 2 9.96 -6.38 5.39
C GLU A 2 8.89 -6.43 4.29
N ILE A 3 8.21 -5.32 4.05
CA ILE A 3 7.17 -5.20 3.02
C ILE A 3 7.77 -4.57 1.78
N GLU A 4 7.52 -5.18 0.62
CA GLU A 4 7.90 -4.61 -0.65
C GLU A 4 7.06 -3.35 -0.95
N THR A 5 7.74 -2.27 -1.32
CA THR A 5 7.12 -0.98 -1.61
C THR A 5 7.59 -0.47 -2.95
N TYR A 6 6.70 0.22 -3.66
CA TYR A 6 6.91 0.76 -4.98
C TYR A 6 6.86 2.29 -4.95
N ARG A 7 7.62 2.92 -5.84
CA ARG A 7 7.70 4.39 -5.95
C ARG A 7 6.60 5.01 -6.81
N ASP A 8 6.05 4.22 -7.72
CA ASP A 8 5.05 4.66 -8.69
C ASP A 8 3.98 3.58 -8.89
N ASN A 9 2.86 3.95 -9.51
CA ASN A 9 1.74 3.07 -9.80
C ASN A 9 1.17 3.31 -11.22
N PRO A 10 1.97 3.06 -12.27
CA PRO A 10 1.60 3.41 -13.64
C PRO A 10 0.34 2.67 -14.13
N ASP A 11 0.13 1.43 -13.69
CA ASP A 11 -0.98 0.58 -14.14
C ASP A 11 -2.17 0.55 -13.15
N GLY A 12 -2.14 1.35 -12.09
CA GLY A 12 -3.18 1.36 -11.05
C GLY A 12 -3.21 0.12 -10.13
N LYS A 13 -2.31 -0.85 -10.34
CA LYS A 13 -2.26 -2.15 -9.65
C LYS A 13 -1.96 -2.06 -8.15
N TYR A 14 -1.20 -1.05 -7.74
CA TYR A 14 -0.83 -0.86 -6.34
C TYR A 14 -1.78 0.12 -5.65
N VAL A 15 -1.82 0.04 -4.32
CA VAL A 15 -2.56 0.99 -3.50
C VAL A 15 -1.58 1.92 -2.81
N LYS A 16 -1.86 3.22 -2.96
CA LYS A 16 -1.15 4.27 -2.28
C LYS A 16 -1.49 4.28 -0.79
N VAL A 17 -0.46 4.28 0.03
CA VAL A 17 -0.54 4.46 1.47
C VAL A 17 0.34 5.64 1.86
N PHE A 18 -0.21 6.54 2.67
CA PHE A 18 0.51 7.70 3.17
C PHE A 18 0.56 7.67 4.70
N PHE A 19 1.76 7.78 5.26
CA PHE A 19 2.01 7.88 6.68
C PHE A 19 2.28 9.34 7.04
N SER A 20 1.38 9.95 7.80
CA SER A 20 1.56 11.29 8.35
C SER A 20 2.55 11.24 9.50
N VAL A 21 3.52 12.15 9.50
CA VAL A 21 4.59 12.20 10.51
C VAL A 21 4.65 13.58 11.14
N GLU A 22 4.55 13.63 12.46
CA GLU A 22 4.71 14.85 13.25
C GLU A 22 5.73 14.60 14.36
N ASN A 23 6.73 15.49 14.49
CA ASN A 23 7.81 15.37 15.48
C ASN A 23 8.52 14.01 15.46
N GLY A 24 8.66 13.40 14.29
CA GLY A 24 9.30 12.09 14.10
C GLY A 24 8.43 10.89 14.46
N ASN A 25 7.15 11.10 14.83
CA ASN A 25 6.21 10.03 15.15
C ASN A 25 5.14 9.93 14.06
N VAL A 26 4.75 8.70 13.72
CA VAL A 26 3.59 8.47 12.84
C VAL A 26 2.32 8.82 13.60
N THR A 27 1.55 9.77 13.08
CA THR A 27 0.30 10.25 13.69
C THR A 27 -0.94 9.72 12.99
N GLY A 28 -0.82 9.31 11.72
CA GLY A 28 -1.94 8.85 10.93
C GLY A 28 -1.51 8.06 9.70
N VAL A 29 -2.45 7.29 9.16
CA VAL A 29 -2.28 6.54 7.91
C VAL A 29 -3.49 6.79 7.03
N THR A 30 -3.25 7.23 5.80
CA THR A 30 -4.29 7.41 4.78
C THR A 30 -4.08 6.42 3.64
N ILE A 31 -5.14 5.72 3.24
CA ILE A 31 -5.10 4.69 2.19
C ILE A 31 -5.94 5.16 1.00
N GLY A 32 -5.43 4.98 -0.21
CA GLY A 32 -6.18 5.19 -1.45
C GLY A 32 -5.43 6.03 -2.47
N ASN A 33 -5.59 5.67 -3.74
CA ASN A 33 -4.90 6.33 -4.86
C ASN A 33 -5.37 7.78 -5.09
N GLN A 34 -6.59 8.12 -4.65
CA GLN A 34 -7.14 9.47 -4.72
C GLN A 34 -6.81 10.35 -3.50
N ALA A 35 -6.19 9.79 -2.45
CA ALA A 35 -5.87 10.56 -1.25
C ALA A 35 -4.77 11.58 -1.56
N ILE A 36 -5.03 12.87 -1.39
CA ILE A 36 -4.01 13.93 -1.47
C ILE A 36 -3.61 14.30 -0.05
N PRO A 37 -2.48 13.81 0.46
CA PRO A 37 -2.04 14.16 1.80
C PRO A 37 -1.66 15.64 1.86
N VAL A 38 -2.26 16.36 2.81
CA VAL A 38 -1.95 17.76 3.11
C VAL A 38 -0.88 17.91 4.19
N GLU A 39 -0.57 16.81 4.88
CA GLU A 39 0.36 16.74 6.01
C GLU A 39 1.77 16.33 5.53
N GLN A 40 2.78 16.61 6.35
CA GLN A 40 4.14 16.12 6.11
C GLN A 40 4.21 14.62 6.42
N GLY A 41 4.87 13.84 5.57
CA GLY A 41 4.91 12.40 5.75
C GLY A 41 5.56 11.66 4.59
N PHE A 42 5.32 10.35 4.54
CA PHE A 42 5.90 9.45 3.55
C PHE A 42 4.82 8.68 2.79
N GLN A 43 5.03 8.53 1.49
CA GLN A 43 4.13 7.80 0.61
C GLN A 43 4.79 6.50 0.13
N PHE A 44 4.00 5.44 0.10
CA PHE A 44 4.36 4.15 -0.48
C PHE A 44 3.24 3.67 -1.40
N PHE A 45 3.60 2.93 -2.44
CA PHE A 45 2.67 2.06 -3.15
C PHE A 45 2.92 0.62 -2.70
N VAL A 46 1.86 -0.08 -2.32
CA VAL A 46 1.93 -1.46 -1.83
C VAL A 46 0.95 -2.34 -2.58
N GLU A 47 1.17 -3.65 -2.54
CA GLU A 47 0.14 -4.58 -3.00
C GLU A 47 -1.15 -4.41 -2.20
N PRO A 48 -2.33 -4.60 -2.80
CA PRO A 48 -3.52 -4.15 -2.12
C PRO A 48 -3.93 -5.08 -0.96
N HIS A 49 -3.47 -6.34 -0.94
CA HIS A 49 -3.64 -7.24 0.21
C HIS A 49 -2.86 -6.76 1.44
N ILE A 50 -1.75 -6.02 1.24
CA ILE A 50 -1.04 -5.31 2.30
C ILE A 50 -1.82 -4.08 2.74
N ALA A 51 -2.35 -3.29 1.79
CA ALA A 51 -3.12 -2.09 2.13
C ALA A 51 -4.34 -2.39 3.01
N LEU A 52 -5.00 -3.54 2.78
CA LEU A 52 -6.11 -4.01 3.61
C LEU A 52 -5.70 -4.40 5.05
N GLN A 53 -4.42 -4.63 5.28
CA GLN A 53 -3.84 -5.05 6.56
C GLN A 53 -2.78 -4.04 7.05
N ILE A 54 -2.90 -2.78 6.65
CA ILE A 54 -1.89 -1.77 6.95
C ILE A 54 -1.78 -1.47 8.45
N ASP A 55 -2.83 -1.74 9.21
CA ASP A 55 -2.86 -1.65 10.67
C ASP A 55 -1.87 -2.61 11.35
N LYS A 56 -1.53 -3.72 10.69
CA LYS A 56 -0.49 -4.68 11.11
C LYS A 56 0.92 -4.26 10.70
N CYS A 57 1.04 -3.21 9.90
CA CYS A 57 2.32 -2.71 9.41
C CYS A 57 2.77 -1.47 10.19
N GLU A 58 4.06 -1.24 10.23
CA GLU A 58 4.66 -0.02 10.75
C GLU A 58 5.73 0.52 9.80
N MET A 59 5.80 1.84 9.72
CA MET A 59 6.87 2.53 9.01
C MET A 59 8.03 2.77 9.94
N TYR A 60 9.25 2.52 9.47
CA TYR A 60 10.49 2.81 10.18
C TYR A 60 11.50 3.49 9.25
N MET A 61 12.50 4.14 9.85
CA MET A 61 13.59 4.77 9.12
C MET A 61 14.81 3.83 9.10
N ASP A 62 15.23 3.42 7.91
CA ASP A 62 16.53 2.78 7.68
C ASP A 62 17.52 3.87 7.22
N GLY A 63 18.23 4.45 8.19
CA GLY A 63 19.00 5.68 7.99
C GLY A 63 18.09 6.85 7.62
N PHE A 64 18.23 7.36 6.39
CA PHE A 64 17.36 8.42 5.84
C PHE A 64 16.27 7.89 4.91
N THR A 65 16.16 6.57 4.74
CA THR A 65 15.20 5.95 3.83
C THR A 65 14.02 5.38 4.63
N PRO A 66 12.79 5.88 4.41
CA PRO A 66 11.61 5.31 5.05
C PRO A 66 11.31 3.94 4.44
N ARG A 67 10.97 2.96 5.29
CA ARG A 67 10.62 1.59 4.90
C ARG A 67 9.40 1.10 5.66
N LEU A 68 8.78 0.03 5.15
CA LEU A 68 7.60 -0.59 5.75
C LEU A 68 7.92 -2.02 6.19
N ARG A 69 7.48 -2.41 7.38
CA ARG A 69 7.57 -3.78 7.88
C ARG A 69 6.32 -4.17 8.64
N VAL A 70 6.12 -5.46 8.82
CA VAL A 70 5.11 -6.01 9.73
C VAL A 70 5.55 -5.75 11.18
N LYS A 71 4.61 -5.30 12.02
CA LYS A 71 4.83 -5.11 13.46
C LYS A 71 5.25 -6.41 14.12
N GLU A 72 5.99 -6.29 15.22
CA GLU A 72 6.41 -7.46 15.99
C GLU A 72 5.18 -8.20 16.56
N GLY A 73 5.09 -9.50 16.31
CA GLY A 73 3.97 -10.35 16.74
C GLY A 73 2.77 -10.39 15.80
N GLU A 74 2.76 -9.59 14.73
CA GLU A 74 1.71 -9.60 13.71
C GLU A 74 2.11 -10.47 12.50
N GLU A 75 1.10 -10.98 11.79
CA GLU A 75 1.28 -11.73 10.54
C GLU A 75 0.37 -11.18 9.44
N ILE A 76 0.91 -11.12 8.22
CA ILE A 76 0.19 -10.72 7.02
C ILE A 76 -0.34 -11.96 6.33
N GLU A 77 -1.63 -11.98 6.07
CA GLU A 77 -2.23 -13.01 5.22
C GLU A 77 -1.90 -12.68 3.77
N VAL A 78 -1.18 -13.60 3.13
CA VAL A 78 -0.90 -13.54 1.69
C VAL A 78 -2.03 -14.30 0.98
N PRO A 79 -2.76 -13.66 0.07
CA PRO A 79 -3.85 -14.32 -0.65
C PRO A 79 -3.34 -15.52 -1.44
N ASP A 80 -4.17 -16.54 -1.57
CA ASP A 80 -3.81 -17.74 -2.32
C ASP A 80 -3.74 -17.46 -3.84
N GLU A 81 -3.18 -18.41 -4.62
CA GLU A 81 -3.05 -18.23 -6.08
C GLU A 81 -4.39 -18.02 -6.78
N LYS A 82 -5.49 -18.55 -6.25
CA LYS A 82 -6.83 -18.42 -6.85
C LYS A 82 -7.39 -17.03 -6.59
N GLU A 83 -7.26 -16.52 -5.38
CA GLU A 83 -7.67 -15.16 -5.01
C GLU A 83 -6.86 -14.12 -5.79
N LYS A 84 -5.55 -14.34 -5.92
CA LYS A 84 -4.68 -13.51 -6.77
C LYS A 84 -5.17 -13.51 -8.22
N ARG A 85 -5.51 -14.68 -8.75
CA ARG A 85 -5.99 -14.80 -10.14
C ARG A 85 -7.35 -14.12 -10.35
N ILE A 86 -8.28 -14.25 -9.40
CA ILE A 86 -9.58 -13.58 -9.46
C ILE A 86 -9.38 -12.06 -9.53
N ARG A 87 -8.54 -11.53 -8.65
CA ARG A 87 -8.22 -10.11 -8.61
C ARG A 87 -7.61 -9.59 -9.92
N GLU A 88 -6.62 -10.30 -10.46
CA GLU A 88 -6.01 -9.92 -11.75
C GLU A 88 -7.05 -9.87 -12.87
N LEU A 89 -7.99 -10.82 -12.89
CA LEU A 89 -9.07 -10.85 -13.87
C LEU A 89 -10.09 -9.71 -13.65
N GLU A 90 -10.38 -9.34 -12.40
CA GLU A 90 -11.25 -8.19 -12.10
C GLU A 90 -10.61 -6.86 -12.54
N GLU A 91 -9.31 -6.68 -12.28
CA GLU A 91 -8.56 -5.50 -12.72
C GLU A 91 -8.44 -5.42 -14.26
N GLU A 92 -8.28 -6.56 -14.95
CA GLU A 92 -8.32 -6.63 -16.41
C GLU A 92 -9.72 -6.30 -16.96
N LEU A 93 -10.78 -6.83 -16.32
CA LEU A 93 -12.16 -6.55 -16.70
C LEU A 93 -12.52 -5.06 -16.54
N GLU A 94 -12.07 -4.42 -15.46
CA GLU A 94 -12.30 -2.99 -15.22
C GLU A 94 -11.60 -2.12 -16.27
N ARG A 95 -10.34 -2.43 -16.60
CA ARG A 95 -9.61 -1.73 -17.68
C ARG A 95 -10.33 -1.85 -19.02
N LEU A 96 -10.73 -3.06 -19.41
CA LEU A 96 -11.45 -3.29 -20.66
C LEU A 96 -12.81 -2.59 -20.71
N LYS A 97 -13.50 -2.45 -19.58
CA LYS A 97 -14.75 -1.67 -19.51
C LYS A 97 -14.51 -0.18 -19.74
N ASN A 98 -13.46 0.37 -19.14
CA ASN A 98 -13.10 1.79 -19.30
C ASN A 98 -12.56 2.11 -20.71
N GLU A 99 -11.98 1.14 -21.42
CA GLU A 99 -11.56 1.30 -22.82
C GLU A 99 -12.73 1.23 -23.83
N ALA A 100 -13.86 0.66 -23.44
CA ALA A 100 -15.05 0.52 -24.28
C ALA A 100 -15.99 1.74 -24.23
N GLU A 101 -15.77 2.69 -23.30
CA GLU A 101 -16.44 3.99 -23.21
C GLU A 101 -15.69 5.09 -23.99
#